data_AF-A0A423VSL1-F1
#
_entry.id   AF-A0A423VSL1-F1
#
_cell.length_a   1.000
_cell.length_b   1.000
_cell.length_c   1.000
_cell.angle_alpha   90.00
_cell.angle_beta   90.00
_cell.angle_gamma   90.00
#
_symmetry.space_group_name_H-M   'P 1'
#
loop_
_entity.id
_entity.type
_entity.pdbx_description
1 polymer ?
#
loop_
_entity_poly.entity_id
_entity_poly.type
_entity_poly.pdbx_seq_one_letter_code
_entity_poly.pdbx_strand_id
1 'polypeptide(L)'
;MLFNLQPVLAILPLLTSLSSAGLVPQKRADICGKKGYDSGKGNYDYNNSGKYSTYATCSARCVSDTKCKSFGFGGKECLLFNIALSGNFDVDSSSPDTYYDRSCISSTSSSSSSVTSTKSTTTTTKTTASSTLTTKTSSSTSKSSTSALTTSSSSTSTSSGTITTTSTSVTIPAGCTGIPTTISMTSFNWFNSTHNLDCANPNYPSDATVCWNSATNTVCANSTDTSCTCTPYCYTGLPSSAYQPLGYGPPDTIFIGLEGGVTCSAANAQSIRRNELGEGHFDCGSAADIIGFYGDSNKDTGNTGSVYYNSLYGARCNNQAPRYTASFPLTCTHDVGNNATCTAPVPLSLTLSGWV
;
A
#
# COMPACT_ATOMS: atom_id res chain seq x y z
N MET A 1 -39.08 -85.47 -7.09
CA MET A 1 -37.90 -85.75 -6.23
C MET A 1 -36.93 -84.60 -6.43
N LEU A 2 -36.81 -83.67 -5.44
CA LEU A 2 -35.58 -83.43 -4.63
C LEU A 2 -34.46 -82.73 -5.46
N PHE A 3 -33.82 -81.59 -5.18
CA PHE A 3 -33.63 -80.57 -4.12
C PHE A 3 -33.19 -79.27 -4.86
N ASN A 4 -33.57 -78.03 -4.50
CA ASN A 4 -32.97 -77.10 -3.53
C ASN A 4 -31.44 -76.93 -3.56
N LEU A 5 -30.93 -75.73 -3.96
CA LEU A 5 -29.84 -74.97 -3.34
C LEU A 5 -29.56 -73.64 -4.10
N GLN A 6 -29.78 -72.51 -3.40
CA GLN A 6 -29.23 -71.15 -3.60
C GLN A 6 -27.78 -71.07 -3.03
N PRO A 7 -27.07 -69.90 -2.91
CA PRO A 7 -26.91 -68.63 -3.67
C PRO A 7 -25.41 -68.17 -3.75
N VAL A 8 -25.13 -66.84 -3.88
CA VAL A 8 -23.92 -66.00 -3.56
C VAL A 8 -23.46 -65.20 -4.81
N LEU A 9 -23.62 -63.87 -4.96
CA LEU A 9 -23.27 -62.65 -4.18
C LEU A 9 -21.77 -62.24 -4.26
N ALA A 10 -21.43 -61.18 -5.01
CA ALA A 10 -20.39 -60.15 -4.70
C ALA A 10 -20.25 -59.13 -5.88
N ILE A 11 -20.79 -57.91 -5.78
CA ILE A 11 -20.19 -56.63 -5.30
C ILE A 11 -19.37 -55.88 -6.38
N LEU A 12 -19.93 -54.73 -6.82
CA LEU A 12 -19.28 -53.64 -7.56
C LEU A 12 -18.25 -52.91 -6.68
N PRO A 13 -17.07 -52.52 -7.19
CA PRO A 13 -16.27 -51.48 -6.56
C PRO A 13 -16.74 -50.09 -7.06
N LEU A 14 -17.31 -49.33 -6.12
CA LEU A 14 -17.57 -47.89 -6.23
C LEU A 14 -16.25 -47.16 -5.90
N LEU A 15 -15.58 -46.60 -6.91
CA LEU A 15 -14.40 -45.75 -6.70
C LEU A 15 -14.86 -44.33 -6.35
N THR A 16 -14.97 -44.06 -5.05
CA THR A 16 -15.07 -42.69 -4.50
C THR A 16 -13.67 -42.08 -4.44
N SER A 17 -13.34 -41.15 -5.33
CA SER A 17 -12.16 -40.30 -5.16
C SER A 17 -12.45 -39.23 -4.11
N LEU A 18 -11.86 -39.39 -2.93
CA LEU A 18 -11.70 -38.33 -1.95
C LEU A 18 -10.75 -37.27 -2.52
N SER A 19 -11.29 -36.13 -2.95
CA SER A 19 -10.50 -34.91 -3.18
C SER A 19 -10.11 -34.33 -1.83
N SER A 20 -8.84 -34.50 -1.46
CA SER A 20 -8.20 -33.72 -0.40
C SER A 20 -8.06 -32.27 -0.88
N ALA A 21 -9.06 -31.44 -0.58
CA ALA A 21 -8.92 -29.99 -0.67
C ALA A 21 -7.87 -29.58 0.36
N GLY A 22 -6.62 -29.40 -0.09
CA GLY A 22 -5.60 -28.72 0.69
C GLY A 22 -6.08 -27.31 0.98
N LEU A 23 -6.34 -27.01 2.25
CA LEU A 23 -6.56 -25.65 2.73
C LEU A 23 -5.27 -24.87 2.49
N VAL A 24 -5.19 -24.18 1.35
CA VAL A 24 -4.16 -23.17 1.12
C VAL A 24 -4.42 -22.05 2.13
N PRO A 25 -3.42 -21.64 2.94
CA PRO A 25 -3.57 -20.54 3.87
C PRO A 25 -3.80 -19.25 3.06
N GLN A 26 -5.05 -18.85 2.93
CA GLN A 26 -5.44 -17.58 2.35
C GLN A 26 -4.79 -16.49 3.22
N LYS A 27 -3.79 -15.77 2.70
CA LYS A 27 -3.19 -14.62 3.40
C LYS A 27 -4.30 -13.58 3.54
N ARG A 28 -4.87 -13.49 4.74
CA ARG A 28 -6.03 -12.66 5.03
C ARG A 28 -5.63 -11.18 5.07
N ALA A 29 -6.57 -10.30 4.73
CA ALA A 29 -6.37 -8.86 4.80
C ALA A 29 -6.01 -8.44 6.24
N ASP A 30 -4.97 -7.62 6.34
CA ASP A 30 -4.50 -7.09 7.62
C ASP A 30 -5.53 -6.11 8.22
N ILE A 31 -5.82 -6.25 9.51
CA ILE A 31 -6.72 -5.37 10.25
C ILE A 31 -5.86 -4.25 10.83
N CYS A 32 -5.96 -3.04 10.27
CA CYS A 32 -5.22 -1.86 10.72
C CYS A 32 -6.17 -0.78 11.25
N GLY A 33 -6.08 -0.45 12.54
CA GLY A 33 -6.81 0.67 13.12
C GLY A 33 -8.32 0.49 13.20
N LYS A 34 -8.78 -0.75 13.39
CA LYS A 34 -10.21 -1.02 13.53
C LYS A 34 -10.59 -1.08 15.00
N LYS A 35 -11.72 -0.44 15.33
CA LYS A 35 -12.35 -0.59 16.63
C LYS A 35 -13.18 -1.86 16.68
N GLY A 36 -13.15 -2.55 17.81
CA GLY A 36 -13.89 -3.79 17.99
C GLY A 36 -13.52 -4.50 19.28
N TYR A 37 -13.86 -5.77 19.38
CA TYR A 37 -13.52 -6.62 20.51
C TYR A 37 -12.74 -7.84 20.00
N ASP A 38 -11.78 -8.31 20.79
CA ASP A 38 -11.18 -9.61 20.51
C ASP A 38 -12.13 -10.74 20.89
N SER A 39 -12.07 -11.86 20.17
CA SER A 39 -12.90 -13.03 20.45
C SER A 39 -12.33 -13.91 21.58
N GLY A 40 -11.40 -13.38 22.39
CA GLY A 40 -10.82 -14.03 23.57
C GLY A 40 -9.71 -15.05 23.29
N LYS A 41 -9.21 -15.16 22.06
CA LYS A 41 -8.17 -16.16 21.70
C LYS A 41 -6.81 -15.50 21.52
N GLY A 42 -5.75 -16.25 21.81
CA GLY A 42 -4.37 -15.89 21.49
C GLY A 42 -3.81 -14.68 22.24
N ASN A 43 -4.59 -14.02 23.11
CA ASN A 43 -4.08 -13.05 24.06
C ASN A 43 -3.12 -13.76 25.02
N TYR A 44 -1.88 -13.28 25.08
CA TYR A 44 -0.86 -13.84 25.97
C TYR A 44 -0.22 -12.80 26.88
N ASP A 45 -0.50 -11.51 26.67
CA ASP A 45 0.00 -10.42 27.48
C ASP A 45 -1.04 -9.30 27.53
N TYR A 46 -1.54 -9.04 28.74
CA TYR A 46 -2.48 -7.98 29.03
C TYR A 46 -1.89 -7.02 30.06
N ASN A 47 -1.83 -5.73 29.71
CA ASN A 47 -1.35 -4.69 30.61
C ASN A 47 -2.38 -3.57 30.76
N ASN A 48 -2.89 -3.39 31.99
CA ASN A 48 -3.86 -2.35 32.34
C ASN A 48 -3.26 -1.23 33.22
N SER A 49 -1.95 -1.00 33.10
CA SER A 49 -1.28 0.04 33.90
C SER A 49 -1.48 1.45 33.34
N GLY A 50 -2.04 1.59 32.13
CA GLY A 50 -2.05 2.83 31.36
C GLY A 50 -0.71 3.18 30.71
N LYS A 51 0.40 2.52 31.09
CA LYS A 51 1.73 2.80 30.53
C LYS A 51 1.84 2.53 29.03
N TYR A 52 1.05 1.58 28.53
CA TYR A 52 1.10 1.14 27.14
C TYR A 52 -0.20 1.42 26.38
N SER A 53 -1.11 2.25 26.89
CA SER A 53 -2.46 2.41 26.33
C SER A 53 -2.57 3.26 25.07
N THR A 54 -1.45 3.67 24.48
CA THR A 54 -1.42 4.39 23.20
C THR A 54 -0.90 3.50 22.08
N TYR A 55 -1.24 3.84 20.83
CA TYR A 55 -0.70 3.17 19.64
C TYR A 55 0.82 3.07 19.70
N ALA A 56 1.51 4.18 19.91
CA ALA A 56 2.97 4.26 19.89
C ALA A 56 3.60 3.31 20.93
N THR A 57 3.04 3.27 22.13
CA THR A 57 3.57 2.45 23.23
C THR A 57 3.22 0.97 23.11
N CYS A 58 2.00 0.63 22.65
CA CYS A 58 1.57 -0.77 22.51
C CYS A 58 2.20 -1.44 21.27
N SER A 59 2.28 -0.71 20.16
CA SER A 59 2.93 -1.18 18.93
C SER A 59 4.43 -1.43 19.15
N ALA A 60 5.14 -0.53 19.82
CA ALA A 60 6.56 -0.72 20.15
C ALA A 60 6.77 -1.98 21.01
N ARG A 61 5.86 -2.24 21.96
CA ARG A 61 5.88 -3.46 22.76
C ARG A 61 5.66 -4.72 21.91
N CYS A 62 4.69 -4.68 21.00
CA CYS A 62 4.44 -5.76 20.04
C CYS A 62 5.66 -6.00 19.11
N VAL A 63 6.33 -4.95 18.62
CA VAL A 63 7.54 -5.10 17.80
C VAL A 63 8.68 -5.74 18.59
N SER A 64 8.85 -5.36 19.85
CA SER A 64 9.91 -5.88 20.72
C SER A 64 9.74 -7.36 21.10
N ASP A 65 8.53 -7.91 20.97
CA ASP A 65 8.23 -9.30 21.29
C ASP A 65 7.98 -10.12 20.02
N THR A 66 8.83 -11.11 19.75
CA THR A 66 8.73 -11.97 18.54
C THR A 66 7.47 -12.83 18.49
N LYS A 67 6.80 -13.06 19.62
CA LYS A 67 5.53 -13.80 19.68
C LYS A 67 4.36 -12.97 19.18
N CYS A 68 4.44 -11.64 19.27
CA CYS A 68 3.34 -10.77 18.91
C CYS A 68 3.06 -10.86 17.40
N LYS A 69 1.80 -11.12 17.05
CA LYS A 69 1.27 -11.14 15.68
C LYS A 69 0.20 -10.07 15.47
N SER A 70 -0.46 -9.63 16.53
CA SER A 70 -1.36 -8.48 16.55
C SER A 70 -1.45 -7.88 17.94
N PHE A 71 -2.00 -6.67 18.05
CA PHE A 71 -2.16 -5.96 19.31
C PHE A 71 -3.45 -5.11 19.34
N GLY A 72 -3.94 -4.85 20.53
CA GLY A 72 -5.05 -3.94 20.80
C GLY A 72 -4.68 -2.92 21.88
N PHE A 73 -5.19 -1.70 21.78
CA PHE A 73 -5.04 -0.68 22.83
C PHE A 73 -6.29 0.19 22.94
N GLY A 74 -6.56 0.66 24.15
CA GLY A 74 -7.68 1.55 24.44
C GLY A 74 -7.85 1.75 25.94
N GLY A 75 -8.41 2.89 26.34
CA GLY A 75 -8.51 3.26 27.75
C GLY A 75 -7.15 3.26 28.48
N LYS A 76 -6.92 2.23 29.31
CA LYS A 76 -5.66 2.00 30.06
C LYS A 76 -4.95 0.70 29.68
N GLU A 77 -5.41 0.06 28.61
CA GLU A 77 -5.09 -1.32 28.28
C GLU A 77 -4.20 -1.43 27.03
N CYS A 78 -3.34 -2.44 27.04
CA CYS A 78 -2.58 -2.92 25.89
C CYS A 78 -2.58 -4.45 25.91
N LEU A 79 -3.08 -5.04 24.83
CA LEU A 79 -3.26 -6.47 24.62
C LEU A 79 -2.32 -6.93 23.51
N LEU A 80 -1.51 -7.96 23.75
CA LEU A 80 -0.69 -8.60 22.72
C LEU A 80 -1.21 -10.00 22.42
N PHE A 81 -1.31 -10.31 21.13
CA PHE A 81 -1.83 -11.57 20.64
C PHE A 81 -0.78 -12.32 19.84
N ASN A 82 -0.69 -13.64 20.03
CA ASN A 82 0.22 -14.50 19.28
C ASN A 82 -0.39 -15.05 17.98
N ILE A 83 -1.58 -14.54 17.63
CA ILE A 83 -2.31 -14.82 16.39
C ILE A 83 -2.66 -13.50 15.68
N ALA A 84 -2.93 -13.58 14.38
CA ALA A 84 -3.50 -12.46 13.64
C ALA A 84 -4.94 -12.19 14.12
N LEU A 85 -5.44 -10.97 13.91
CA LEU A 85 -6.80 -10.59 14.30
C LEU A 85 -7.87 -11.29 13.48
N SER A 86 -7.51 -11.76 12.28
CA SER A 86 -8.50 -12.40 11.42
C SER A 86 -9.04 -13.71 12.03
N GLY A 87 -10.35 -13.75 12.25
CA GLY A 87 -11.03 -14.86 12.93
C GLY A 87 -10.93 -14.81 14.47
N ASN A 88 -10.39 -13.72 15.02
CA ASN A 88 -10.32 -13.43 16.46
C ASN A 88 -10.72 -11.97 16.79
N PHE A 89 -11.40 -11.30 15.87
CA PHE A 89 -11.75 -9.89 16.00
C PHE A 89 -13.12 -9.62 15.43
N ASP A 90 -13.96 -8.98 16.24
CA ASP A 90 -15.32 -8.58 15.90
C ASP A 90 -15.37 -7.05 15.84
N VAL A 91 -15.58 -6.52 14.63
CA VAL A 91 -15.61 -5.07 14.38
C VAL A 91 -16.79 -4.45 15.13
N ASP A 92 -16.50 -3.45 15.96
CA ASP A 92 -17.50 -2.65 16.67
C ASP A 92 -16.99 -1.22 16.84
N SER A 93 -17.64 -0.27 16.16
CA SER A 93 -17.29 1.16 16.22
C SER A 93 -17.45 1.80 17.60
N SER A 94 -18.28 1.22 18.48
CA SER A 94 -18.51 1.69 19.84
C SER A 94 -17.44 1.26 20.83
N SER A 95 -16.57 0.31 20.44
CA SER A 95 -15.51 -0.20 21.30
C SER A 95 -14.54 0.92 21.74
N PRO A 96 -14.11 0.91 23.01
CA PRO A 96 -13.05 1.80 23.48
C PRO A 96 -11.67 1.41 22.92
N ASP A 97 -11.54 0.19 22.39
CA ASP A 97 -10.27 -0.40 21.97
C ASP A 97 -10.11 -0.39 20.45
N THR A 98 -8.86 -0.22 20.03
CA THR A 98 -8.44 -0.22 18.62
C THR A 98 -7.39 -1.29 18.40
N TYR A 99 -7.56 -2.07 17.34
CA TYR A 99 -6.78 -3.26 17.05
C TYR A 99 -6.00 -3.14 15.73
N TYR A 100 -4.82 -3.74 15.74
CA TYR A 100 -3.85 -3.72 14.65
C TYR A 100 -3.17 -5.09 14.51
N ASP A 101 -3.08 -5.63 13.30
CA ASP A 101 -2.13 -6.68 12.98
C ASP A 101 -0.70 -6.11 12.99
N ARG A 102 0.30 -6.95 13.30
CA ARG A 102 1.70 -6.51 13.42
C ARG A 102 2.24 -5.92 12.12
N SER A 103 1.77 -6.39 10.97
CA SER A 103 2.11 -5.85 9.65
C SER A 103 1.68 -4.39 9.47
N CYS A 104 0.72 -3.90 10.25
CA CYS A 104 0.23 -2.53 10.21
C CYS A 104 1.14 -1.52 10.95
N ILE A 105 2.20 -1.96 11.63
CA ILE A 105 2.97 -1.06 12.51
C ILE A 105 3.74 0.02 11.72
N SER A 106 3.94 -0.18 10.41
CA SER A 106 4.56 0.82 9.52
C SER A 106 3.56 1.82 8.91
N SER A 107 2.25 1.57 8.97
CA SER A 107 1.24 2.37 8.23
C SER A 107 0.59 3.52 9.02
N THR A 108 0.90 3.68 10.33
CA THR A 108 0.09 4.55 11.22
C THR A 108 0.83 5.77 11.79
N SER A 109 2.00 6.17 11.25
CA SER A 109 2.69 7.39 11.73
C SER A 109 1.97 8.72 11.40
N SER A 110 0.84 8.71 10.69
CA SER A 110 0.23 9.94 10.15
C SER A 110 -1.17 10.28 10.67
N SER A 111 -1.61 9.78 11.84
CA SER A 111 -2.95 10.13 12.36
C SER A 111 -3.05 10.18 13.89
N SER A 112 -2.91 11.39 14.47
CA SER A 112 -3.70 11.96 15.60
C SER A 112 -2.95 13.20 16.18
N SER A 113 -3.42 14.42 15.91
CA SER A 113 -4.41 15.19 16.67
C SER A 113 -3.78 16.16 17.69
N SER A 114 -3.86 17.44 17.31
CA SER A 114 -3.70 18.64 18.12
C SER A 114 -4.57 18.62 19.39
N VAL A 115 -3.94 18.78 20.55
CA VAL A 115 -4.62 19.13 21.81
C VAL A 115 -4.24 20.55 22.21
N THR A 116 -5.22 21.44 22.13
CA THR A 116 -5.21 22.79 22.70
C THR A 116 -5.08 22.68 24.23
N SER A 117 -3.97 23.17 24.78
CA SER A 117 -3.79 23.28 26.24
C SER A 117 -3.88 24.74 26.67
N THR A 118 -4.92 25.03 27.44
CA THR A 118 -5.20 26.31 28.08
C THR A 118 -4.21 26.55 29.22
N LYS A 119 -3.67 27.77 29.23
CA LYS A 119 -2.72 28.34 30.19
C LYS A 119 -3.26 28.31 31.62
N SER A 120 -2.49 27.79 32.56
CA SER A 120 -2.61 28.14 33.99
C SER A 120 -1.23 28.15 34.66
N THR A 121 -1.02 29.24 35.39
CA THR A 121 0.21 29.80 35.96
C THR A 121 0.54 29.16 37.32
N THR A 122 1.77 29.41 37.80
CA THR A 122 2.29 29.28 39.19
C THR A 122 2.61 27.82 39.63
N THR A 123 3.72 27.46 40.29
CA THR A 123 4.72 28.17 41.11
C THR A 123 6.05 27.39 41.18
N THR A 124 7.13 28.14 41.35
CA THR A 124 8.52 27.87 41.76
C THR A 124 8.81 26.61 42.61
N THR A 125 9.87 25.84 42.28
CA THR A 125 10.92 25.45 43.27
C THR A 125 12.23 25.01 42.59
N LYS A 126 13.35 25.60 43.05
CA LYS A 126 14.74 25.25 42.75
C LYS A 126 15.13 23.95 43.47
N THR A 127 15.92 23.06 42.86
CA THR A 127 17.03 22.39 43.56
C THR A 127 18.13 21.95 42.60
N THR A 128 19.36 22.11 43.08
CA THR A 128 20.67 22.04 42.42
C THR A 128 21.40 20.77 42.86
N ALA A 129 22.23 20.19 41.98
CA ALA A 129 23.48 19.40 42.20
C ALA A 129 23.58 18.33 41.10
N SER A 130 24.54 18.33 40.17
CA SER A 130 26.01 18.30 40.26
C SER A 130 26.56 16.97 40.77
N SER A 131 27.13 16.18 39.85
CA SER A 131 28.26 15.27 40.13
C SER A 131 29.00 14.93 38.83
N THR A 132 30.20 15.49 38.77
CA THR A 132 31.33 15.30 37.85
C THR A 132 32.11 14.01 38.19
N LEU A 133 33.16 13.71 37.38
CA LEU A 133 34.29 12.75 37.57
C LEU A 133 34.08 11.34 36.97
N THR A 134 34.99 10.67 36.23
CA THR A 134 36.33 10.98 35.68
C THR A 134 36.77 9.90 34.67
N THR A 135 37.54 10.31 33.64
CA THR A 135 38.69 9.64 32.96
C THR A 135 38.82 8.11 32.90
N LYS A 136 39.11 7.59 31.69
CA LYS A 136 40.45 7.06 31.36
C LYS A 136 40.71 6.88 29.86
N THR A 137 41.83 7.49 29.47
CA THR A 137 42.61 7.39 28.24
C THR A 137 43.10 5.96 27.98
N SER A 138 43.09 5.52 26.73
CA SER A 138 44.02 4.48 26.22
C SER A 138 44.21 4.68 24.72
N SER A 139 45.40 5.14 24.39
CA SER A 139 46.00 5.26 23.07
C SER A 139 46.43 3.90 22.52
N SER A 140 46.11 3.61 21.26
CA SER A 140 46.90 2.65 20.47
C SER A 140 47.02 3.14 19.03
N THR A 141 48.24 3.55 18.74
CA THR A 141 48.80 3.95 17.47
C THR A 141 48.92 2.74 16.54
N SER A 142 48.40 2.81 15.32
CA SER A 142 48.85 1.97 14.22
C SER A 142 48.84 2.77 12.92
N LYS A 143 50.04 3.11 12.47
CA LYS A 143 50.36 3.66 11.16
C LYS A 143 50.02 2.62 10.10
N SER A 144 49.33 3.02 9.03
CA SER A 144 49.44 2.37 7.73
C SER A 144 49.23 3.37 6.61
N SER A 145 50.01 3.14 5.58
CA SER A 145 50.48 4.07 4.57
C SER A 145 49.71 3.94 3.25
N THR A 146 49.46 5.10 2.64
CA THR A 146 49.49 5.38 1.18
C THR A 146 48.57 4.60 0.24
N SER A 147 47.60 5.29 -0.36
CA SER A 147 47.59 5.61 -1.81
C SER A 147 46.39 6.49 -2.16
N ALA A 148 46.68 7.72 -2.57
CA ALA A 148 45.70 8.66 -3.09
C ALA A 148 45.41 8.31 -4.56
N LEU A 149 44.17 7.91 -4.85
CA LEU A 149 43.63 7.85 -6.19
C LEU A 149 42.73 9.05 -6.40
N THR A 150 43.24 10.00 -7.19
CA THR A 150 42.51 11.09 -7.83
C THR A 150 41.47 10.51 -8.79
N THR A 151 40.19 10.65 -8.48
CA THR A 151 39.10 10.40 -9.42
C THR A 151 38.36 11.72 -9.67
N SER A 152 38.47 12.18 -10.91
CA SER A 152 37.88 13.41 -11.42
C SER A 152 36.36 13.37 -11.29
N SER A 153 35.79 14.22 -10.43
CA SER A 153 34.36 14.48 -10.33
C SER A 153 33.93 15.41 -11.47
N SER A 154 33.38 14.83 -12.54
CA SER A 154 32.64 15.57 -13.56
C SER A 154 31.26 15.94 -13.02
N SER A 155 31.09 17.22 -12.69
CA SER A 155 29.82 17.82 -12.33
C SER A 155 28.94 17.96 -13.57
N THR A 156 28.02 17.03 -13.79
CA THR A 156 26.96 17.14 -14.80
C THR A 156 25.83 17.97 -14.23
N SER A 157 25.76 19.24 -14.63
CA SER A 157 24.65 20.15 -14.36
C SER A 157 23.38 19.61 -15.05
N THR A 158 22.44 19.10 -14.25
CA THR A 158 21.13 18.65 -14.72
C THR A 158 20.23 19.88 -14.88
N SER A 159 20.04 20.31 -16.11
CA SER A 159 19.08 21.36 -16.46
C SER A 159 17.66 20.90 -16.09
N SER A 160 17.07 21.51 -15.08
CA SER A 160 15.65 21.35 -14.74
C SER A 160 14.82 21.96 -15.86
N GLY A 161 14.35 21.14 -16.79
CA GLY A 161 13.42 21.54 -17.84
C GLY A 161 12.04 21.74 -17.24
N THR A 162 11.60 23.00 -17.16
CA THR A 162 10.21 23.33 -16.84
C THR A 162 9.33 22.81 -17.97
N ILE A 163 8.57 21.74 -17.71
CA ILE A 163 7.57 21.23 -18.65
C ILE A 163 6.40 22.22 -18.65
N THR A 164 6.36 23.09 -19.65
CA THR A 164 5.20 23.97 -19.89
C THR A 164 4.11 23.13 -20.54
N THR A 165 3.17 22.64 -19.73
CA THR A 165 2.00 21.89 -20.22
C THR A 165 1.05 22.86 -20.93
N THR A 166 0.93 22.73 -22.25
CA THR A 166 -0.01 23.53 -23.04
C THR A 166 -1.44 23.08 -22.74
N SER A 167 -2.12 23.75 -21.82
CA SER A 167 -3.52 23.48 -21.51
C SER A 167 -4.41 24.02 -22.65
N THR A 168 -4.99 23.14 -23.45
CA THR A 168 -6.08 23.51 -24.37
C THR A 168 -7.35 23.73 -23.55
N SER A 169 -7.73 24.99 -23.31
CA SER A 169 -8.97 25.31 -22.60
C SER A 169 -10.18 24.92 -23.47
N VAL A 170 -11.01 24.00 -23.00
CA VAL A 170 -12.26 23.65 -23.68
C VAL A 170 -13.33 24.70 -23.39
N THR A 171 -13.94 25.24 -24.45
CA THR A 171 -15.05 26.19 -24.33
C THR A 171 -16.34 25.44 -24.01
N ILE A 172 -17.06 25.87 -22.96
CA ILE A 172 -18.38 25.33 -22.61
C ILE A 172 -19.40 25.79 -23.66
N PRO A 173 -20.18 24.88 -24.29
CA PRO A 173 -21.21 25.27 -25.25
C PRO A 173 -22.24 26.25 -24.67
N ALA A 174 -22.67 27.20 -25.49
CA ALA A 174 -23.72 28.15 -25.11
C ALA A 174 -25.01 27.39 -24.74
N GLY A 175 -25.56 27.66 -23.55
CA GLY A 175 -26.74 26.98 -23.01
C GLY A 175 -26.43 25.94 -21.92
N CYS A 176 -25.17 25.52 -21.78
CA CYS A 176 -24.76 24.63 -20.70
C CYS A 176 -24.41 25.44 -19.45
N THR A 177 -25.31 25.44 -18.47
CA THR A 177 -25.16 26.16 -17.19
C THR A 177 -24.81 25.19 -16.06
N GLY A 178 -24.15 25.69 -15.01
CA GLY A 178 -23.81 24.89 -13.82
C GLY A 178 -22.64 23.91 -14.01
N ILE A 179 -21.88 24.04 -15.09
CA ILE A 179 -20.68 23.22 -15.34
C ILE A 179 -19.45 24.05 -14.95
N PRO A 180 -18.74 23.68 -13.87
CA PRO A 180 -17.53 24.39 -13.48
C PRO A 180 -16.42 24.12 -14.51
N THR A 181 -15.59 25.14 -14.76
CA THR A 181 -14.39 25.00 -15.61
C THR A 181 -13.27 24.26 -14.92
N THR A 182 -13.29 24.22 -13.58
CA THR A 182 -12.31 23.55 -12.74
C THR A 182 -12.98 22.88 -11.56
N ILE A 183 -12.44 21.75 -11.13
CA ILE A 183 -12.79 21.09 -9.85
C ILE A 183 -11.52 20.82 -9.05
N SER A 184 -11.63 20.67 -7.74
CA SER A 184 -10.47 20.43 -6.87
C SER A 184 -10.35 18.98 -6.43
N MET A 185 -9.19 18.35 -6.63
CA MET A 185 -8.77 17.16 -5.90
C MET A 185 -8.24 17.57 -4.54
N THR A 186 -8.92 17.12 -3.49
CA THR A 186 -8.72 17.53 -2.10
C THR A 186 -7.82 16.55 -1.33
N SER A 187 -7.70 15.32 -1.80
CA SER A 187 -6.85 14.30 -1.18
C SER A 187 -6.33 13.31 -2.21
N PHE A 188 -5.07 12.89 -2.04
CA PHE A 188 -4.45 11.85 -2.85
C PHE A 188 -3.47 11.06 -1.98
N ASN A 189 -3.59 9.74 -2.01
CA ASN A 189 -2.61 8.83 -1.43
C ASN A 189 -2.54 7.57 -2.29
N TRP A 190 -1.33 7.14 -2.64
CA TRP A 190 -1.11 5.91 -3.37
C TRP A 190 -0.02 5.11 -2.66
N PHE A 191 -0.33 3.87 -2.30
CA PHE A 191 0.64 2.90 -1.80
C PHE A 191 0.79 1.77 -2.82
N ASN A 192 2.04 1.45 -3.13
CA ASN A 192 2.43 0.38 -4.03
C ASN A 192 3.51 -0.46 -3.35
N SER A 193 3.17 -1.66 -2.92
CA SER A 193 4.12 -2.57 -2.27
C SER A 193 5.04 -3.23 -3.28
N THR A 194 6.16 -3.75 -2.79
CA THR A 194 7.07 -4.66 -3.52
C THR A 194 6.57 -6.05 -3.70
N HIS A 195 5.38 -6.37 -3.20
CA HIS A 195 4.86 -7.72 -3.28
C HIS A 195 3.41 -7.62 -3.69
N ASN A 196 3.16 -7.40 -4.99
CA ASN A 196 1.82 -7.14 -5.49
C ASN A 196 0.89 -8.30 -5.09
N LEU A 197 -0.16 -7.96 -4.33
CA LEU A 197 -1.10 -8.93 -3.79
C LEU A 197 -1.90 -9.67 -4.87
N ASP A 198 -1.95 -9.16 -6.11
CA ASP A 198 -2.60 -9.82 -7.26
C ASP A 198 -1.86 -11.06 -7.77
N CYS A 199 -0.65 -11.31 -7.27
CA CYS A 199 0.07 -12.55 -7.53
C CYS A 199 -0.25 -13.65 -6.49
N ALA A 200 -1.17 -13.39 -5.55
CA ALA A 200 -1.74 -14.43 -4.68
C ALA A 200 -2.78 -15.34 -5.40
N ASN A 201 -2.72 -15.43 -6.74
CA ASN A 201 -3.53 -16.38 -7.49
C ASN A 201 -2.94 -17.79 -7.34
N PRO A 202 -3.70 -18.82 -6.93
CA PRO A 202 -3.20 -20.19 -6.75
C PRO A 202 -2.59 -20.82 -8.01
N ASN A 203 -2.80 -20.24 -9.19
CA ASN A 203 -2.29 -20.77 -10.46
C ASN A 203 -0.84 -20.41 -10.78
N TYR A 204 -0.23 -19.48 -10.04
CA TYR A 204 1.20 -19.18 -10.19
C TYR A 204 1.93 -19.67 -8.94
N PRO A 205 2.89 -20.60 -9.08
CA PRO A 205 3.66 -21.06 -7.93
C PRO A 205 4.49 -19.90 -7.36
N SER A 206 4.83 -19.97 -6.08
CA SER A 206 5.52 -18.89 -5.35
C SER A 206 6.91 -18.53 -5.91
N ASP A 207 7.47 -19.41 -6.75
CA ASP A 207 8.74 -19.26 -7.44
C ASP A 207 8.58 -18.85 -8.92
N ALA A 208 7.36 -18.55 -9.38
CA ALA A 208 7.13 -18.08 -10.74
C ALA A 208 7.96 -16.84 -11.00
N THR A 209 8.70 -16.82 -12.12
CA THR A 209 9.50 -15.67 -12.54
C THR A 209 9.08 -15.20 -13.92
N VAL A 210 9.14 -13.88 -14.16
CA VAL A 210 9.14 -13.32 -15.52
C VAL A 210 10.57 -12.93 -15.87
N CYS A 211 11.00 -13.34 -17.06
CA CYS A 211 12.35 -13.11 -17.56
C CYS A 211 12.32 -12.13 -18.72
N TRP A 212 13.22 -11.16 -18.69
CA TRP A 212 13.21 -10.03 -19.63
C TRP A 212 14.56 -9.79 -20.27
N ASN A 213 14.58 -9.57 -21.59
CA ASN A 213 15.77 -9.16 -22.32
C ASN A 213 15.76 -7.64 -22.51
N SER A 214 16.63 -6.94 -21.78
CA SER A 214 16.71 -5.47 -21.81
C SER A 214 17.30 -4.92 -23.11
N ALA A 215 18.02 -5.73 -23.89
CA ALA A 215 18.59 -5.29 -25.17
C ALA A 215 17.56 -5.28 -26.29
N THR A 216 16.61 -6.24 -26.28
CA THR A 216 15.57 -6.37 -27.32
C THR A 216 14.22 -5.84 -26.88
N ASN A 217 14.04 -5.54 -25.60
CA ASN A 217 12.78 -5.14 -25.02
C ASN A 217 11.67 -6.19 -25.29
N THR A 218 11.95 -7.47 -25.03
CA THR A 218 10.99 -8.60 -25.18
C THR A 218 10.98 -9.55 -23.98
N VAL A 219 9.80 -10.18 -23.72
CA VAL A 219 9.67 -11.27 -22.72
C VAL A 219 10.46 -12.47 -23.23
N CYS A 220 11.24 -13.08 -22.35
CA CYS A 220 11.98 -14.28 -22.68
C CYS A 220 11.10 -15.51 -22.54
N ALA A 221 11.21 -16.43 -23.52
CA ALA A 221 10.41 -17.65 -23.53
C ALA A 221 10.80 -18.63 -22.41
N ASN A 222 12.02 -18.53 -21.86
CA ASN A 222 12.50 -19.38 -20.77
C ASN A 222 13.42 -18.61 -19.80
N SER A 223 13.56 -19.15 -18.59
CA SER A 223 14.43 -18.59 -17.54
C SER A 223 15.91 -18.94 -17.67
N THR A 224 16.24 -19.77 -18.65
CA THR A 224 17.62 -20.21 -18.93
C THR A 224 18.34 -19.32 -19.92
N ASP A 225 17.64 -18.36 -20.54
CA ASP A 225 18.27 -17.40 -21.43
C ASP A 225 19.15 -16.44 -20.62
N THR A 226 20.47 -16.57 -20.79
CA THR A 226 21.47 -15.76 -20.09
C THR A 226 21.47 -14.30 -20.51
N SER A 227 20.82 -13.97 -21.64
CA SER A 227 20.59 -12.58 -22.06
C SER A 227 19.43 -11.92 -21.30
N CYS A 228 18.73 -12.69 -20.48
CA CYS A 228 17.55 -12.26 -19.75
C CYS A 228 17.80 -12.14 -18.25
N THR A 229 17.12 -11.17 -17.64
CA THR A 229 17.05 -11.04 -16.18
C THR A 229 15.69 -11.55 -15.71
N CYS A 230 15.70 -12.58 -14.86
CA CYS A 230 14.49 -13.17 -14.29
C CYS A 230 14.17 -12.58 -12.93
N THR A 231 12.91 -12.24 -12.73
CA THR A 231 12.41 -11.73 -11.46
C THR A 231 11.20 -12.55 -11.01
N PRO A 232 11.10 -12.90 -9.71
CA PRO A 232 9.85 -13.33 -9.12
C PRO A 232 8.64 -12.49 -9.55
N TYR A 233 7.61 -13.15 -10.04
CA TYR A 233 6.40 -12.56 -10.63
C TYR A 233 5.68 -11.61 -9.67
N CYS A 234 5.78 -11.89 -8.38
CA CYS A 234 5.14 -11.12 -7.32
C CYS A 234 5.93 -9.89 -6.89
N TYR A 235 7.20 -9.74 -7.30
CA TYR A 235 8.06 -8.68 -6.78
C TYR A 235 7.85 -7.38 -7.56
N THR A 236 7.76 -6.26 -6.85
CA THR A 236 7.85 -4.89 -7.39
C THR A 236 9.16 -4.26 -6.87
N GLY A 237 9.61 -3.14 -7.46
CA GLY A 237 10.88 -2.49 -7.08
C GLY A 237 12.17 -3.12 -7.66
N LEU A 238 12.14 -3.55 -8.92
CA LEU A 238 13.25 -4.16 -9.66
C LEU A 238 14.29 -3.18 -10.21
N PRO A 239 15.33 -3.62 -10.93
CA PRO A 239 16.22 -2.71 -11.66
C PRO A 239 15.61 -2.26 -12.99
N SER A 240 15.82 -0.98 -13.37
CA SER A 240 15.18 -0.27 -14.52
C SER A 240 15.13 -1.04 -15.85
N SER A 241 16.02 -2.01 -16.03
CA SER A 241 16.13 -2.91 -17.17
C SER A 241 15.06 -4.00 -17.25
N ALA A 242 14.34 -4.32 -16.17
CA ALA A 242 13.28 -5.34 -16.12
C ALA A 242 11.85 -4.77 -16.28
N TYR A 243 11.71 -3.47 -16.59
CA TYR A 243 10.50 -2.68 -16.35
C TYR A 243 9.69 -2.25 -17.57
N GLN A 244 9.95 -2.82 -18.74
CA GLN A 244 9.21 -2.49 -19.96
C GLN A 244 8.86 -3.79 -20.67
N PRO A 245 7.74 -3.87 -21.42
CA PRO A 245 6.58 -2.99 -21.42
C PRO A 245 5.53 -3.38 -20.38
N LEU A 246 5.75 -4.42 -19.56
CA LEU A 246 4.79 -4.87 -18.55
C LEU A 246 5.10 -4.16 -17.23
N GLY A 247 4.67 -2.90 -17.13
CA GLY A 247 4.76 -2.17 -15.88
C GLY A 247 4.01 -2.94 -14.78
N TYR A 248 4.52 -2.85 -13.57
CA TYR A 248 4.06 -3.70 -12.48
C TYR A 248 2.66 -3.30 -12.00
N GLY A 249 2.04 -4.28 -11.34
CA GLY A 249 0.60 -4.35 -11.17
C GLY A 249 -0.05 -3.25 -10.33
N PRO A 250 -1.37 -3.34 -10.17
CA PRO A 250 -2.17 -2.23 -9.67
C PRO A 250 -1.77 -1.66 -8.31
N PRO A 251 -2.18 -0.40 -8.03
CA PRO A 251 -2.06 0.18 -6.70
C PRO A 251 -2.56 -0.79 -5.64
N ASP A 252 -1.70 -1.16 -4.68
CA ASP A 252 -2.13 -1.98 -3.55
C ASP A 252 -3.19 -1.27 -2.74
N THR A 253 -3.01 0.04 -2.52
CA THR A 253 -4.11 0.92 -2.14
C THR A 253 -3.96 2.28 -2.83
N ILE A 254 -5.06 2.85 -3.26
CA ILE A 254 -5.11 4.23 -3.77
C ILE A 254 -6.37 4.90 -3.26
N PHE A 255 -6.24 6.18 -2.89
CA PHE A 255 -7.31 7.03 -2.44
C PHE A 255 -7.22 8.38 -3.13
N ILE A 256 -8.31 8.77 -3.80
CA ILE A 256 -8.48 10.05 -4.46
C ILE A 256 -9.77 10.66 -3.95
N GLY A 257 -9.71 11.89 -3.45
CA GLY A 257 -10.88 12.66 -3.05
C GLY A 257 -10.97 13.93 -3.87
N LEU A 258 -12.17 14.22 -4.35
CA LEU A 258 -12.52 15.46 -5.04
C LEU A 258 -13.46 16.28 -4.15
N GLU A 259 -13.58 17.56 -4.46
CA GLU A 259 -14.60 18.43 -3.88
C GLU A 259 -16.02 17.88 -4.10
N GLY A 260 -16.94 18.20 -3.20
CA GLY A 260 -18.30 17.65 -3.23
C GLY A 260 -18.43 16.22 -2.68
N GLY A 261 -17.36 15.66 -2.09
CA GLY A 261 -17.40 14.36 -1.42
C GLY A 261 -17.27 13.16 -2.36
N VAL A 262 -16.92 13.39 -3.63
CA VAL A 262 -16.64 12.31 -4.57
C VAL A 262 -15.30 11.69 -4.21
N THR A 263 -15.31 10.42 -3.84
CA THR A 263 -14.10 9.69 -3.47
C THR A 263 -13.96 8.44 -4.30
N CYS A 264 -12.72 8.07 -4.57
CA CYS A 264 -12.33 6.87 -5.24
C CYS A 264 -11.28 6.16 -4.38
N SER A 265 -11.58 4.93 -3.99
CA SER A 265 -10.68 4.12 -3.17
C SER A 265 -10.64 2.71 -3.71
N ALA A 266 -9.44 2.15 -3.89
CA ALA A 266 -9.27 0.75 -4.16
C ALA A 266 -8.19 0.14 -3.28
N ALA A 267 -8.35 -1.15 -3.02
CA ALA A 267 -7.37 -1.98 -2.36
C ALA A 267 -7.31 -3.35 -3.08
N ASN A 268 -6.12 -3.87 -3.34
CA ASN A 268 -5.95 -5.23 -3.86
C ASN A 268 -5.99 -6.29 -2.74
N ALA A 269 -6.38 -7.54 -3.04
CA ALA A 269 -6.88 -8.04 -4.34
C ALA A 269 -8.42 -8.10 -4.37
N GLN A 270 -9.06 -7.43 -5.33
CA GLN A 270 -10.51 -7.49 -5.55
C GLN A 270 -10.92 -8.74 -6.36
N SER A 271 -10.50 -9.96 -5.96
CA SER A 271 -10.90 -11.29 -6.51
C SER A 271 -10.78 -11.55 -8.02
N ILE A 272 -10.58 -10.53 -8.86
CA ILE A 272 -10.37 -10.55 -10.31
C ILE A 272 -9.40 -9.42 -10.61
N ARG A 273 -8.47 -9.65 -11.56
CA ARG A 273 -7.59 -8.57 -12.05
C ARG A 273 -8.45 -7.52 -12.73
N ARG A 274 -8.69 -6.40 -12.06
CA ARG A 274 -9.41 -5.25 -12.64
C ARG A 274 -8.49 -4.24 -13.29
N ASN A 275 -7.18 -4.40 -13.10
CA ASN A 275 -6.23 -3.36 -13.46
C ASN A 275 -5.17 -3.94 -14.38
N GLU A 276 -4.85 -3.15 -15.41
CA GLU A 276 -3.83 -3.49 -16.40
C GLU A 276 -2.44 -3.43 -15.76
N LEU A 277 -1.58 -4.38 -16.13
CA LEU A 277 -0.21 -4.43 -15.69
C LEU A 277 0.58 -3.37 -16.47
N GLY A 278 0.77 -2.21 -15.83
CA GLY A 278 1.72 -1.20 -16.26
C GLY A 278 1.09 0.14 -16.56
N GLU A 279 1.89 1.20 -16.37
CA GLU A 279 1.50 2.62 -16.40
C GLU A 279 0.79 3.14 -15.13
N GLY A 280 0.65 2.31 -14.10
CA GLY A 280 -0.05 2.69 -12.86
C GLY A 280 -1.50 3.08 -13.11
N HIS A 281 -2.09 2.53 -14.18
CA HIS A 281 -3.45 2.83 -14.58
C HIS A 281 -4.43 2.22 -13.58
N PHE A 282 -5.37 3.03 -13.14
CA PHE A 282 -6.36 2.66 -12.16
C PHE A 282 -7.66 3.40 -12.44
N ASP A 283 -8.77 2.65 -12.43
CA ASP A 283 -10.11 3.19 -12.62
C ASP A 283 -11.04 2.84 -11.46
N CYS A 284 -11.76 3.86 -10.98
CA CYS A 284 -12.87 3.75 -10.03
C CYS A 284 -14.19 3.95 -10.75
N GLY A 285 -15.10 2.99 -10.61
CA GLY A 285 -16.49 3.13 -11.04
C GLY A 285 -17.10 1.78 -11.43
N SER A 286 -18.43 1.69 -11.43
CA SER A 286 -19.14 0.56 -12.04
C SER A 286 -19.33 0.88 -13.54
N ALA A 287 -18.66 0.12 -14.42
CA ALA A 287 -18.80 0.10 -15.88
C ALA A 287 -18.49 1.38 -16.67
N ALA A 288 -18.40 2.55 -16.04
CA ALA A 288 -17.91 3.78 -16.64
C ALA A 288 -16.88 4.39 -15.67
N ASP A 289 -15.66 4.60 -16.14
CA ASP A 289 -14.55 5.05 -15.30
C ASP A 289 -14.85 6.46 -14.78
N ILE A 290 -15.24 6.57 -13.50
CA ILE A 290 -15.65 7.85 -12.89
C ILE A 290 -14.40 8.64 -12.55
N ILE A 291 -13.42 8.00 -11.91
CA ILE A 291 -12.12 8.59 -11.60
C ILE A 291 -11.08 7.62 -12.12
N GLY A 292 -10.09 8.11 -12.86
CA GLY A 292 -8.92 7.31 -13.19
C GLY A 292 -7.61 8.03 -12.94
N PHE A 293 -6.55 7.24 -12.72
CA PHE A 293 -5.22 7.69 -12.39
C PHE A 293 -4.17 6.95 -13.22
N TYR A 294 -3.11 7.66 -13.59
CA TYR A 294 -1.89 7.14 -14.20
C TYR A 294 -0.70 7.70 -13.43
N GLY A 295 0.33 6.90 -13.20
CA GLY A 295 1.52 7.38 -12.50
C GLY A 295 2.63 6.35 -12.39
N ASP A 296 3.81 6.85 -12.04
CA ASP A 296 5.00 6.04 -11.81
C ASP A 296 5.45 6.17 -10.36
N SER A 297 5.61 5.04 -9.66
CA SER A 297 6.11 4.98 -8.29
C SER A 297 7.58 4.57 -8.19
N ASN A 298 8.26 4.32 -9.30
CA ASN A 298 9.60 3.71 -9.31
C ASN A 298 10.73 4.66 -8.90
N LYS A 299 10.48 5.97 -8.89
CA LYS A 299 11.46 6.98 -8.48
C LYS A 299 10.90 7.75 -7.30
N ASP A 300 11.77 8.26 -6.44
CA ASP A 300 11.30 9.14 -5.36
C ASP A 300 10.78 10.48 -5.92
N THR A 301 11.40 10.97 -7.00
CA THR A 301 11.11 12.26 -7.61
C THR A 301 11.15 12.22 -9.13
N GLY A 302 10.56 13.24 -9.77
CA GLY A 302 10.52 13.36 -11.22
C GLY A 302 9.45 12.50 -11.88
N ASN A 303 8.55 11.90 -11.11
CA ASN A 303 7.37 11.24 -11.64
C ASN A 303 6.27 12.27 -11.93
N THR A 304 5.47 11.96 -12.94
CA THR A 304 4.25 12.71 -13.26
C THR A 304 3.05 11.81 -13.00
N GLY A 305 2.18 12.23 -12.09
CA GLY A 305 0.85 11.65 -11.93
C GLY A 305 -0.12 12.35 -12.86
N SER A 306 -1.10 11.63 -13.39
CA SER A 306 -2.24 12.19 -14.11
C SER A 306 -3.53 11.62 -13.55
N VAL A 307 -4.51 12.49 -13.32
CA VAL A 307 -5.84 12.10 -12.85
C VAL A 307 -6.88 12.59 -13.85
N TYR A 308 -7.94 11.81 -14.04
CA TYR A 308 -9.13 12.25 -14.73
C TYR A 308 -10.39 11.97 -13.91
N TYR A 309 -11.41 12.78 -14.11
CA TYR A 309 -12.73 12.62 -13.51
C TYR A 309 -13.83 12.87 -14.54
N ASN A 310 -14.73 11.91 -14.68
CA ASN A 310 -15.92 11.97 -15.52
C ASN A 310 -17.14 12.21 -14.61
N SER A 311 -17.74 13.40 -14.68
CA SER A 311 -18.87 13.79 -13.81
C SER A 311 -20.20 13.20 -14.28
N LEU A 312 -20.34 11.87 -14.22
CA LEU A 312 -21.49 11.14 -14.80
C LEU A 312 -22.83 11.47 -14.13
N TYR A 313 -22.79 11.84 -12.84
CA TYR A 313 -23.98 12.16 -12.03
C TYR A 313 -24.19 13.67 -11.83
N GLY A 314 -23.31 14.51 -12.39
CA GLY A 314 -23.37 15.97 -12.27
C GLY A 314 -24.19 16.64 -13.38
N ALA A 315 -23.99 17.95 -13.52
CA ALA A 315 -24.55 18.71 -14.64
C ALA A 315 -24.01 18.17 -15.98
N ARG A 316 -24.92 17.91 -16.93
CA ARG A 316 -24.60 17.39 -18.27
C ARG A 316 -24.83 18.46 -19.32
N CYS A 317 -24.07 18.41 -20.40
CA CYS A 317 -24.23 19.27 -21.57
C CYS A 317 -24.54 18.40 -22.78
N ASN A 318 -25.68 18.60 -23.44
CA ASN A 318 -26.09 17.80 -24.61
C ASN A 318 -26.00 16.27 -24.38
N ASN A 319 -26.45 15.80 -23.21
CA ASN A 319 -26.35 14.40 -22.76
C ASN A 319 -24.91 13.85 -22.63
N GLN A 320 -23.89 14.70 -22.56
CA GLN A 320 -22.51 14.31 -22.27
C GLN A 320 -22.10 14.76 -20.87
N ALA A 321 -21.27 13.97 -20.21
CA ALA A 321 -20.70 14.32 -18.91
C ALA A 321 -19.38 15.07 -19.09
N PRO A 322 -19.11 16.14 -18.32
CA PRO A 322 -17.83 16.84 -18.40
C PRO A 322 -16.70 15.95 -17.88
N ARG A 323 -15.57 15.95 -18.61
CA ARG A 323 -14.33 15.30 -18.21
C ARG A 323 -13.32 16.35 -17.75
N TYR A 324 -12.76 16.11 -16.58
CA TYR A 324 -11.74 16.95 -15.96
C TYR A 324 -10.43 16.18 -15.89
N THR A 325 -9.31 16.84 -16.17
CA THR A 325 -7.98 16.23 -16.05
C THR A 325 -6.99 17.16 -15.35
N ALA A 326 -5.98 16.56 -14.72
CA ALA A 326 -4.79 17.26 -14.26
C ALA A 326 -3.58 16.34 -14.36
N SER A 327 -2.42 16.93 -14.59
CA SER A 327 -1.11 16.29 -14.37
C SER A 327 -0.37 17.04 -13.27
N PHE A 328 0.36 16.31 -12.45
CA PHE A 328 0.99 16.85 -11.25
C PHE A 328 2.31 16.13 -10.94
N PRO A 329 3.26 16.82 -10.27
CA PRO A 329 4.44 16.15 -9.76
C PRO A 329 4.02 15.11 -8.71
N LEU A 330 4.44 13.88 -8.90
CA LEU A 330 4.15 12.77 -8.00
C LEU A 330 5.42 12.43 -7.22
N THR A 331 5.35 12.57 -5.90
CA THR A 331 6.49 12.31 -5.00
C THR A 331 6.27 11.00 -4.28
N CYS A 332 7.23 10.09 -4.40
CA CYS A 332 7.18 8.79 -3.76
C CYS A 332 8.30 8.64 -2.73
N THR A 333 8.05 7.82 -1.71
CA THR A 333 9.04 7.44 -0.71
C THR A 333 9.03 5.94 -0.58
N HIS A 334 10.22 5.33 -0.55
CA HIS A 334 10.38 3.90 -0.43
C HIS A 334 10.75 3.51 0.99
N ASP A 335 10.09 2.50 1.56
CA ASP A 335 10.48 1.93 2.84
C ASP A 335 11.63 0.90 2.70
N VAL A 336 12.03 0.27 3.81
CA VAL A 336 13.10 -0.76 3.81
C VAL A 336 12.77 -2.00 2.98
N GLY A 337 11.49 -2.22 2.70
CA GLY A 337 11.00 -3.27 1.81
C GLY A 337 10.82 -2.79 0.38
N ASN A 338 11.30 -1.57 0.05
CA ASN A 338 11.10 -0.87 -1.23
C ASN A 338 9.62 -0.60 -1.56
N ASN A 339 8.71 -0.61 -0.58
CA ASN A 339 7.31 -0.27 -0.84
C ASN A 339 7.21 1.25 -1.05
N ALA A 340 6.56 1.67 -2.13
CA ALA A 340 6.41 3.08 -2.46
C ALA A 340 5.14 3.65 -1.83
N THR A 341 5.28 4.76 -1.11
CA THR A 341 4.17 5.65 -0.71
C THR A 341 4.28 6.94 -1.50
N CYS A 342 3.31 7.16 -2.39
CA CYS A 342 3.24 8.28 -3.31
C CYS A 342 2.18 9.30 -2.89
N THR A 343 2.52 10.57 -3.04
CA THR A 343 1.70 11.73 -2.68
C THR A 343 1.67 12.75 -3.83
N ALA A 344 0.58 13.51 -3.88
CA ALA A 344 0.38 14.60 -4.82
C ALA A 344 0.27 15.94 -4.06
N PRO A 345 0.64 17.07 -4.68
CA PRO A 345 0.33 18.38 -4.12
C PRO A 345 -1.18 18.61 -4.14
N VAL A 346 -1.81 18.60 -2.97
CA VAL A 346 -3.23 18.93 -2.80
C VAL A 346 -3.40 20.23 -2.00
N PRO A 347 -4.43 21.06 -2.29
CA PRO A 347 -5.45 20.86 -3.32
C PRO A 347 -4.90 21.02 -4.75
N LEU A 348 -5.37 20.19 -5.67
CA LEU A 348 -5.00 20.22 -7.09
C LEU A 348 -6.21 20.56 -7.95
N SER A 349 -6.11 21.56 -8.82
CA SER A 349 -7.18 21.91 -9.76
C SER A 349 -7.15 21.00 -10.99
N LEU A 350 -8.25 20.29 -11.26
CA LEU A 350 -8.49 19.59 -12.51
C LEU A 350 -9.29 20.52 -13.43
N THR A 351 -8.82 20.67 -14.66
CA THR A 351 -9.43 21.53 -15.67
C THR A 351 -10.34 20.74 -16.58
N LEU A 352 -11.46 21.34 -17.00
CA LEU A 352 -12.34 20.78 -18.03
C LEU A 352 -11.53 20.52 -19.31
N SER A 353 -11.43 19.25 -19.69
CA SER A 353 -10.63 18.79 -20.83
C SER A 353 -11.49 18.23 -21.96
N GLY A 354 -12.79 18.03 -21.74
CA GLY A 354 -13.70 17.52 -22.76
C GLY A 354 -15.02 17.00 -22.19
N TRP A 355 -15.65 16.13 -22.98
CA TRP A 355 -16.97 15.55 -22.73
C TRP A 355 -16.92 14.06 -23.02
N VAL A 356 -17.59 13.25 -22.19
CA VAL A 356 -17.71 11.78 -22.34
C VAL A 356 -19.16 11.32 -22.42
#